data_AF-X5KG69-F1
#
_entry.id   AF-X5KG69-F1
#
_cell.length_a   1.000
_cell.length_b   1.000
_cell.length_c   1.000
_cell.angle_alpha   90.00
_cell.angle_beta   90.00
_cell.angle_gamma   90.00
#
_symmetry.space_group_name_H-M   'P 1'
#
loop_
_entity.id
_entity.type
_entity.pdbx_description
1 polymer ?
#
loop_
_entity_poly.entity_id
_entity_poly.type
_entity_poly.pdbx_seq_one_letter_code
_entity_poly.pdbx_strand_id
1 'polypeptide(L)'
;MKKRLIYSLFFLGALFFICESCKNNVPNDARDVKNATYKMYDIGGERGYNVTFDVTGKGAEPVAVVINRIRKEINPSDKKDNTYHINVIAETRKIHGYRPQGTSQENGVIYKINYTEYFKPVKFTLK
;
A
#
# COMPACT_ATOMS: atom_id res chain seq x y z
N MET A 1 27.10 -20.40 -51.56
CA MET A 1 26.05 -20.92 -50.64
C MET A 1 26.00 -20.04 -49.39
N LYS A 2 24.82 -19.47 -49.13
CA LYS A 2 24.48 -18.58 -48.01
C LYS A 2 24.29 -19.41 -46.74
N LYS A 3 25.16 -19.26 -45.74
CA LYS A 3 24.89 -19.63 -44.33
C LYS A 3 25.59 -18.65 -43.38
N ARG A 4 25.35 -17.35 -43.59
CA ARG A 4 25.51 -16.33 -42.54
C ARG A 4 24.21 -16.31 -41.72
N LEU A 5 24.33 -15.97 -40.43
CA LEU A 5 23.24 -15.42 -39.60
C LEU A 5 22.08 -16.36 -39.19
N ILE A 6 22.35 -17.47 -38.50
CA ILE A 6 21.24 -18.22 -37.84
C ILE A 6 21.48 -18.53 -36.35
N TYR A 7 22.72 -18.48 -35.85
CA TYR A 7 23.00 -18.86 -34.45
C TYR A 7 22.94 -17.72 -33.41
N SER A 8 22.48 -16.52 -33.79
CA SER A 8 22.44 -15.33 -32.92
C SER A 8 21.05 -14.93 -32.42
N LEU A 9 19.99 -15.65 -32.81
CA LEU A 9 18.59 -15.27 -32.51
C LEU A 9 17.92 -16.14 -31.44
N PHE A 10 18.58 -17.19 -30.95
CA PHE A 10 17.96 -18.11 -29.99
C PHE A 10 18.16 -17.73 -28.50
N PHE A 11 19.07 -16.79 -28.20
CA PHE A 11 19.36 -16.36 -26.83
C PHE A 11 18.65 -15.06 -26.39
N LEU A 12 17.95 -14.37 -27.30
CA LEU A 12 17.25 -13.11 -26.98
C LEU A 12 15.74 -13.28 -26.70
N GLY A 13 15.18 -14.48 -26.91
CA GLY A 13 13.75 -14.75 -26.70
C GLY A 13 13.38 -15.30 -25.32
N ALA A 14 14.36 -15.75 -24.53
CA ALA A 14 14.11 -16.46 -23.26
C ALA A 14 14.04 -15.55 -22.01
N LEU A 15 14.26 -14.24 -22.16
CA LEU A 15 14.30 -13.28 -21.04
C LEU A 15 12.99 -12.50 -20.80
N PHE A 16 11.93 -12.76 -21.58
CA PHE A 16 10.67 -12.00 -21.48
C PHE A 16 9.53 -12.69 -20.72
N PHE A 17 9.76 -13.86 -20.11
CA PHE A 17 8.71 -14.65 -19.45
C PHE A 17 8.86 -14.78 -17.92
N ILE A 18 9.42 -13.77 -17.24
CA ILE A 18 9.40 -13.71 -15.77
C ILE A 18 8.85 -12.36 -15.28
N CYS A 19 7.67 -12.00 -15.76
CA CYS A 19 6.84 -10.96 -15.14
C CYS A 19 5.42 -11.50 -14.92
N GLU A 20 5.30 -12.69 -14.30
CA GLU A 20 4.10 -12.97 -13.50
C GLU A 20 4.17 -12.07 -12.27
N SER A 21 3.85 -10.80 -12.49
CA SER A 21 3.50 -9.86 -11.43
C SER A 21 2.49 -10.56 -10.53
N CYS A 22 2.82 -10.71 -9.25
CA CYS A 22 1.88 -11.15 -8.22
C CYS A 22 0.61 -10.31 -8.37
N LYS A 23 -0.40 -10.86 -9.04
CA LYS A 23 -1.73 -10.26 -9.07
C LYS A 23 -2.11 -10.08 -7.61
N ASN A 24 -2.38 -8.84 -7.22
CA ASN A 24 -2.82 -8.49 -5.87
C ASN A 24 -4.16 -9.20 -5.63
N ASN A 25 -4.07 -10.45 -5.13
CA ASN A 25 -5.19 -11.37 -4.93
C ASN A 25 -5.92 -10.98 -3.65
N VAL A 26 -6.36 -9.73 -3.56
CA VAL A 26 -7.33 -9.36 -2.53
C VAL A 26 -8.64 -10.02 -2.96
N PRO A 27 -9.21 -10.91 -2.14
CA PRO A 27 -10.49 -11.54 -2.46
C PRO A 27 -11.55 -10.49 -2.82
N ASN A 28 -12.53 -10.88 -3.64
CA ASN A 28 -13.70 -10.03 -3.98
C ASN A 28 -14.45 -9.53 -2.72
N ASP A 29 -14.15 -10.10 -1.57
CA ASP A 29 -14.69 -9.76 -0.26
C ASP A 29 -13.95 -8.60 0.42
N ALA A 30 -13.30 -7.67 -0.29
CA ALA A 30 -12.70 -6.47 0.30
C ALA A 30 -13.40 -5.19 -0.15
N ARG A 31 -13.71 -4.30 0.80
CA ARG A 31 -14.37 -3.02 0.48
C ARG A 31 -13.48 -2.17 -0.42
N ASP A 32 -14.09 -1.42 -1.34
CA ASP A 32 -13.36 -0.57 -2.27
C ASP A 32 -12.97 0.76 -1.64
N VAL A 33 -11.72 1.18 -1.88
CA VAL A 33 -11.19 2.46 -1.41
C VAL A 33 -11.42 3.54 -2.47
N LYS A 34 -11.97 4.69 -2.04
CA LYS A 34 -12.23 5.87 -2.85
C LYS A 34 -11.67 7.12 -2.17
N ASN A 35 -11.52 8.20 -2.95
CA ASN A 35 -11.11 9.52 -2.46
C ASN A 35 -9.82 9.49 -1.60
N ALA A 36 -8.91 8.57 -1.92
CA ALA A 36 -7.71 8.31 -1.17
C ALA A 36 -6.70 9.47 -1.30
N THR A 37 -6.42 10.14 -0.20
CA THR A 37 -5.54 11.29 -0.14
C THR A 37 -4.67 11.27 1.10
N TYR A 38 -3.55 11.97 1.06
CA TYR A 38 -2.73 12.22 2.24
C TYR A 38 -2.12 13.60 2.19
N LYS A 39 -1.83 14.15 3.37
CA LYS A 39 -1.12 15.42 3.55
C LYS A 39 0.07 15.21 4.46
N MET A 40 1.22 15.77 4.09
CA MET A 40 2.38 15.81 4.97
C MET A 40 2.16 16.81 6.10
N TYR A 41 2.68 16.51 7.29
CA TYR A 41 2.78 17.48 8.37
C TYR A 41 4.17 17.43 9.02
N ASP A 42 4.55 18.56 9.60
CA ASP A 42 5.76 18.74 10.40
C ASP A 42 5.45 19.77 11.49
N ILE A 43 5.12 19.29 12.70
CA ILE A 43 4.67 20.15 13.79
C ILE A 43 5.23 19.71 15.15
N GLY A 44 5.93 20.64 15.80
CA GLY A 44 6.41 20.48 17.17
C GLY A 44 7.36 19.29 17.38
N GLY A 45 8.18 18.95 16.38
CA GLY A 45 9.11 17.82 16.47
C GLY A 45 8.50 16.46 16.15
N GLU A 46 7.34 16.44 15.47
CA GLU A 46 6.75 15.25 14.88
C GLU A 46 6.45 15.50 13.40
N ARG A 47 6.79 14.52 12.56
CA ARG A 47 6.60 14.55 11.10
C ARG A 47 5.88 13.30 10.67
N GLY A 48 4.97 13.43 9.72
CA GLY A 48 4.16 12.31 9.27
C GLY A 48 3.15 12.67 8.21
N TYR A 49 2.11 11.87 8.13
CA TYR A 49 1.07 11.96 7.12
C TYR A 49 -0.31 11.86 7.75
N ASN A 50 -1.18 12.82 7.42
CA ASN A 50 -2.62 12.73 7.67
C ASN A 50 -3.26 12.09 6.45
N VAL A 51 -3.72 10.85 6.60
CA VAL A 51 -4.28 10.02 5.53
C VAL A 51 -5.80 10.07 5.62
N THR A 52 -6.47 10.18 4.48
CA THR A 52 -7.93 10.13 4.40
C THR A 52 -8.41 9.36 3.20
N PHE A 53 -9.36 8.46 3.40
CA PHE A 53 -10.02 7.73 2.32
C PHE A 53 -11.40 7.24 2.75
N ASP A 54 -12.25 6.98 1.76
CA ASP A 54 -13.59 6.41 1.97
C ASP A 54 -13.59 4.93 1.59
N VAL A 55 -14.37 4.13 2.30
CA VAL A 55 -14.66 2.73 1.92
C VAL A 55 -16.08 2.58 1.42
N THR A 56 -16.26 1.79 0.37
CA THR A 56 -17.56 1.53 -0.27
C THR A 56 -17.74 0.05 -0.57
N GLY A 57 -18.98 -0.36 -0.82
CA GLY A 57 -19.31 -1.76 -1.12
C GLY A 57 -19.40 -2.66 0.12
N LYS A 58 -19.42 -3.96 -0.12
CA LYS A 58 -19.47 -5.03 0.90
C LYS A 58 -18.10 -5.69 1.03
N GLY A 59 -17.86 -6.37 2.15
CA GLY A 59 -16.61 -7.09 2.41
C GLY A 59 -15.89 -6.64 3.67
N ALA A 60 -14.66 -7.12 3.82
CA ALA A 60 -13.74 -6.84 4.90
C ALA A 60 -13.31 -5.37 4.91
N GLU A 61 -13.21 -4.84 6.12
CA GLU A 61 -12.69 -3.52 6.41
C GLU A 61 -11.15 -3.53 6.37
N PRO A 62 -10.52 -2.41 5.99
CA PRO A 62 -9.08 -2.26 6.09
C PRO A 62 -8.64 -2.27 7.56
N VAL A 63 -7.53 -2.96 7.84
CA VAL A 63 -6.95 -3.09 9.18
C VAL A 63 -5.64 -2.31 9.33
N ALA A 64 -4.99 -1.98 8.21
CA ALA A 64 -3.82 -1.12 8.19
C ALA A 64 -3.74 -0.32 6.89
N VAL A 65 -3.01 0.78 6.93
CA VAL A 65 -2.65 1.58 5.76
C VAL A 65 -1.13 1.58 5.61
N VAL A 66 -0.66 1.61 4.37
CA VAL A 66 0.74 1.81 4.04
C VAL A 66 0.87 3.14 3.30
N ILE A 67 1.66 4.06 3.86
CA ILE A 67 2.04 5.32 3.21
C ILE A 67 3.54 5.49 3.31
N ASN A 68 4.17 5.74 2.17
CA ASN A 68 5.61 5.98 2.05
C ASN A 68 6.43 4.94 2.81
N ARG A 69 6.09 3.66 2.60
CA ARG A 69 6.75 2.49 3.21
C ARG A 69 6.60 2.38 4.74
N ILE A 70 5.62 3.07 5.33
CA ILE A 70 5.27 2.96 6.75
C ILE A 70 3.91 2.27 6.86
N ARG A 71 3.88 1.12 7.52
CA ARG A 71 2.65 0.43 7.92
C ARG A 71 2.10 1.07 9.19
N LYS A 72 0.82 1.43 9.18
CA LYS A 72 0.09 1.91 10.34
C LYS A 72 -1.20 1.12 10.50
N GLU A 73 -1.32 0.44 11.62
CA GLU A 73 -2.57 -0.21 12.01
C GLU A 73 -3.66 0.82 12.25
N ILE A 74 -4.86 0.53 11.75
CA ILE A 74 -6.03 1.37 11.84
C ILE A 74 -6.75 1.04 13.15
N ASN A 75 -6.92 2.04 14.00
CA ASN A 75 -7.69 1.91 15.22
C ASN A 75 -9.17 2.19 14.95
N PRO A 76 -10.09 1.68 15.79
CA PRO A 76 -11.51 2.01 15.68
C PRO A 76 -11.80 3.51 15.68
N SER A 77 -10.99 4.31 16.41
CA SER A 77 -11.10 5.78 16.47
C SER A 77 -10.74 6.48 15.16
N ASP A 78 -10.01 5.82 14.27
CA ASP A 78 -9.58 6.38 13.00
C ASP A 78 -10.73 6.33 11.97
N LYS A 79 -11.85 5.67 12.30
CA LYS A 79 -13.02 5.56 11.44
C LYS A 79 -14.16 6.43 11.94
N LYS A 80 -14.73 7.23 11.04
CA LYS A 80 -16.01 7.91 11.22
C LYS A 80 -16.92 7.56 10.05
N ASP A 81 -18.01 6.86 10.34
CA ASP A 81 -18.91 6.29 9.32
C ASP A 81 -18.15 5.39 8.32
N ASN A 82 -18.07 5.78 7.05
CA ASN A 82 -17.29 5.07 6.02
C ASN A 82 -15.99 5.78 5.65
N THR A 83 -15.60 6.82 6.41
CA THR A 83 -14.40 7.60 6.14
C THR A 83 -13.34 7.30 7.19
N TYR A 84 -12.12 7.07 6.74
CA TYR A 84 -10.96 6.85 7.59
C TYR A 84 -10.10 8.10 7.63
N HIS A 85 -9.66 8.48 8.83
CA HIS A 85 -8.74 9.58 9.12
C HIS A 85 -7.61 9.02 9.99
N ILE A 86 -6.44 8.78 9.38
CA ILE A 86 -5.36 8.05 10.03
C ILE A 86 -4.12 8.93 10.11
N ASN A 87 -3.57 9.06 11.32
CA ASN A 87 -2.28 9.70 11.53
C ASN A 87 -1.14 8.66 11.41
N VAL A 88 -0.29 8.83 10.40
CA VAL A 88 0.91 8.01 10.17
C VAL A 88 2.15 8.80 10.57
N ILE A 89 2.70 8.51 11.75
CA ILE A 89 3.90 9.17 12.26
C ILE A 89 5.15 8.54 11.63
N ALA A 90 5.92 9.34 10.91
CA ALA A 90 7.21 8.94 10.33
C ALA A 90 8.36 9.18 11.31
N GLU A 91 8.36 10.33 11.97
CA GLU A 91 9.41 10.73 12.91
C GLU A 91 8.76 11.46 14.09
N THR A 92 9.19 11.19 15.32
CA THR A 92 8.73 11.93 16.49
C THR A 92 9.82 12.01 17.55
N ARG A 93 9.96 13.19 18.16
CA ARG A 93 10.75 13.39 19.38
C ARG A 93 9.89 13.38 20.64
N LYS A 94 8.56 13.36 20.49
CA LYS A 94 7.59 13.43 21.60
C LYS A 94 7.36 12.06 22.24
N ILE A 95 7.44 11.00 21.45
CA ILE A 95 7.18 9.63 21.91
C ILE A 95 8.53 8.91 22.08
N HIS A 96 8.92 8.68 23.33
CA HIS A 96 10.19 8.03 23.65
C HIS A 96 10.24 6.60 23.10
N GLY A 97 11.31 6.26 22.38
CA GLY A 97 11.51 4.91 21.82
C GLY A 97 10.63 4.58 20.60
N TYR A 98 9.83 5.52 20.10
CA TYR A 98 8.99 5.27 18.93
C TYR A 98 9.82 4.94 17.69
N ARG A 99 9.43 3.87 17.00
CA ARG A 99 9.98 3.47 15.71
C ARG A 99 8.82 3.14 14.77
N PRO A 100 8.69 3.82 13.61
CA PRO A 100 7.65 3.48 12.65
C PRO A 100 7.85 2.06 12.13
N GLN A 101 6.74 1.36 11.88
CA GLN A 101 6.80 0.02 11.29
C GLN A 101 7.07 0.13 9.79
N GLY A 102 8.33 -0.05 9.38
CA GLY A 102 8.71 -0.06 7.97
C GLY A 102 8.17 -1.27 7.20
N THR A 103 7.94 -1.11 5.90
CA THR A 103 7.54 -2.17 4.96
C THR A 103 8.12 -1.92 3.56
N SER A 104 8.28 -2.96 2.74
CA SER A 104 8.66 -2.84 1.33
C SER A 104 7.47 -2.51 0.41
N GLN A 105 6.24 -2.60 0.93
CA GLN A 105 5.01 -2.36 0.18
C GLN A 105 4.88 -0.89 -0.27
N GLU A 106 4.27 -0.70 -1.43
CA GLU A 106 3.88 0.61 -1.93
C GLU A 106 2.67 1.17 -1.16
N ASN A 107 2.19 2.35 -1.57
CA ASN A 107 1.03 2.96 -0.93
C ASN A 107 -0.23 2.10 -1.17
N GLY A 108 -0.95 1.82 -0.10
CA GLY A 108 -2.06 0.88 -0.16
C GLY A 108 -2.74 0.67 1.17
N VAL A 109 -3.67 -0.27 1.19
CA VAL A 109 -4.37 -0.70 2.40
C VAL A 109 -4.22 -2.21 2.56
N ILE A 110 -4.26 -2.66 3.80
CA ILE A 110 -4.20 -4.08 4.16
C ILE A 110 -5.54 -4.46 4.75
N TYR A 111 -6.06 -5.61 4.32
CA TYR A 111 -7.28 -6.23 4.83
C TYR A 111 -6.91 -7.52 5.58
N LYS A 112 -7.73 -7.90 6.56
CA LYS A 112 -7.63 -9.21 7.22
C LYS A 112 -8.86 -10.04 6.92
N ILE A 113 -8.71 -11.10 6.12
CA ILE A 113 -9.78 -12.01 5.73
C ILE A 113 -9.37 -13.41 6.17
N ASN A 114 -10.20 -14.07 6.99
CA ASN A 114 -9.91 -15.40 7.54
C ASN A 114 -8.49 -15.50 8.14
N TYR A 115 -8.14 -14.52 8.99
CA TYR A 115 -6.84 -14.38 9.66
C TYR A 115 -5.64 -14.12 8.73
N THR A 116 -5.83 -14.05 7.42
CA THR A 116 -4.78 -13.78 6.43
C THR A 116 -4.79 -12.31 6.04
N GLU A 117 -3.60 -11.70 5.96
CA GLU A 117 -3.44 -10.33 5.51
C GLU A 117 -3.33 -10.25 3.98
N TYR A 118 -4.12 -9.37 3.37
CA TYR A 118 -4.13 -9.10 1.94
C TYR A 118 -3.82 -7.62 1.68
N PHE A 119 -2.82 -7.36 0.86
CA PHE A 119 -2.45 -6.01 0.47
C PHE A 119 -3.14 -5.60 -0.84
N LYS A 120 -3.77 -4.43 -0.83
CA LYS A 120 -4.35 -3.77 -2.02
C LYS A 120 -3.60 -2.46 -2.26
N PRO A 121 -2.88 -2.31 -3.39
CA PRO A 121 -2.34 -1.02 -3.77
C PRO A 121 -3.48 0.00 -3.94
N VAL A 122 -3.24 1.22 -3.47
CA VAL A 122 -4.18 2.33 -3.60
C VAL A 122 -3.38 3.56 -4.01
N LYS A 123 -3.84 4.21 -5.08
CA LYS A 123 -3.26 5.48 -5.51
C LYS A 123 -3.75 6.60 -4.58
N PHE A 124 -2.95 6.89 -3.54
CA PHE A 124 -3.16 8.04 -2.68
C PHE A 124 -2.65 9.31 -3.35
N THR A 125 -3.52 10.31 -3.49
CA THR A 125 -3.16 11.63 -4.03
C THR A 125 -2.65 12.53 -2.92
N LEU A 126 -1.49 13.15 -3.13
CA LEU A 126 -0.96 14.19 -2.22
C LEU A 126 -1.85 15.43 -2.31
N LYS A 127 -2.29 15.94 -1.17
CA LYS A 127 -3.10 17.17 -1.04
C LYS A 127 -2.31 18.31 -0.40
#